data_AF-A0AAD6SMU6-F1
#
_entry.id   AF-A0AAD6SMU6-F1
#
_cell.length_a   1.000
_cell.length_b   1.000
_cell.length_c   1.000
_cell.angle_alpha   90.00
_cell.angle_beta   90.00
_cell.angle_gamma   90.00
#
_symmetry.space_group_name_H-M   'P 1'
#
loop_
_entity.id
_entity.type
_entity.pdbx_description
1 polymer ?
#
loop_
_entity_poly.entity_id
_entity_poly.type
_entity_poly.pdbx_seq_one_letter_code
_entity_poly.pdbx_strand_id
1 'polypeptide(L)'
;MSQLAHRLELPNELLFKILAQLLAHSVHMVVVSSGDITWHMNAHHTLSAVCFSFREIMKGISSKAFQWVATEATEATPNLTHHIRRQLQWLRALAAAIRDPATPGNFSFDAHDSTAPQIVQGYSLYIAIVYLRTQAARSTPEIYQSTSGTIFGAVITLSKVLYSRIVPQEVAIILKNATKDEAELSHIGVLVVKHCALLSGFADALAAEPEPNNEVARLRRDINRIKTEQMINIIESADAEFLILFNRNDPLPCCSTIWISQLPDVYSTLERICEMFSKQPLISDECLTRLQSLVACWAPSPTPVPDSVDTGSQTVIAG
;
A
#
# COMPACT_ATOMS: atom_id res chain seq x y z
N MET A 1 25.46 46.38 8.09
CA MET A 1 24.78 45.22 7.44
C MET A 1 23.62 44.68 8.30
N SER A 2 22.80 45.53 8.93
CA SER A 2 21.74 45.10 9.86
C SER A 2 20.32 45.60 9.50
N GLN A 3 20.10 46.03 8.25
CA GLN A 3 18.80 46.58 7.81
C GLN A 3 18.16 45.82 6.63
N LEU A 4 18.80 44.75 6.14
CA LEU A 4 18.23 43.87 5.10
C LEU A 4 17.53 42.63 5.67
N ALA A 5 17.53 42.46 6.99
CA ALA A 5 16.66 41.50 7.68
C ALA A 5 15.27 42.11 7.97
N HIS A 6 14.75 42.94 7.06
CA HIS A 6 13.32 43.18 6.97
C HIS A 6 12.66 41.89 6.44
N ARG A 7 12.60 40.92 7.36
CA ARG A 7 11.49 40.00 7.60
C ARG A 7 10.72 39.61 6.34
N LEU A 8 11.31 38.68 5.59
CA LEU A 8 10.51 37.65 4.93
C LEU A 8 9.92 36.75 6.03
N GLU A 9 9.01 37.31 6.83
CA GLU A 9 8.20 36.52 7.73
C GLU A 9 7.24 35.73 6.86
N LEU A 10 7.34 34.40 6.94
CA LEU A 10 6.42 33.52 6.25
C LEU A 10 4.99 33.83 6.77
N PRO A 11 4.04 34.18 5.90
CA PRO A 11 2.64 34.38 6.30
C PRO A 11 2.13 33.19 7.11
N ASN A 12 1.37 33.47 8.17
CA ASN A 12 0.88 32.43 9.08
C ASN A 12 0.03 31.37 8.35
N GLU A 13 -0.64 31.74 7.27
CA GLU A 13 -1.41 30.82 6.42
C GLU A 13 -0.51 29.83 5.69
N LEU A 14 0.64 30.28 5.18
CA LEU A 14 1.62 29.40 4.54
C LEU A 14 2.30 28.51 5.58
N LEU A 15 2.67 29.08 6.73
CA LEU A 15 3.23 28.31 7.83
C LEU A 15 2.26 27.22 8.31
N PHE A 16 0.97 27.55 8.44
CA PHE A 16 -0.09 26.60 8.77
C PHE A 16 -0.14 25.43 7.77
N LYS A 17 -0.15 25.71 6.47
CA LYS A 17 -0.19 24.67 5.43
C LYS A 17 1.02 23.74 5.50
N ILE A 18 2.22 24.31 5.65
CA ILE A 18 3.46 23.53 5.78
C ILE A 18 3.39 22.62 7.00
N LEU A 19 3.01 23.17 8.15
CA LEU A 19 2.94 22.44 9.41
C LEU A 19 1.86 21.34 9.40
N ALA A 20 0.70 21.62 8.79
CA ALA A 20 -0.36 20.64 8.64
C ALA A 20 0.05 19.47 7.74
N GLN A 21 0.70 19.76 6.60
CA GLN A 21 1.23 18.73 5.71
C GLN A 21 2.35 17.92 6.37
N LEU A 22 3.25 18.57 7.11
CA LEU A 22 4.33 17.90 7.82
C LEU A 22 3.82 16.98 8.92
N LEU A 23 2.76 17.40 9.63
CA LEU A 23 2.07 16.55 10.60
C LEU A 23 1.42 15.36 9.90
N ALA A 24 0.64 15.59 8.84
CA ALA A 24 -0.01 14.53 8.06
C ALA A 24 1.01 13.49 7.57
N HIS A 25 2.13 13.97 7.03
CA HIS A 25 3.20 13.12 6.53
C HIS A 25 3.82 12.34 7.67
N SER A 26 4.03 12.96 8.84
CA SER A 26 4.56 12.26 10.01
C SER A 26 3.61 11.17 10.53
N VAL A 27 2.30 11.44 10.64
CA VAL A 27 1.33 10.41 11.02
C VAL A 27 1.40 9.24 10.04
N HIS A 28 1.48 9.55 8.75
CA HIS A 28 1.57 8.54 7.72
C HIS A 28 2.81 7.67 7.83
N MET A 29 3.98 8.31 7.96
CA MET A 29 5.25 7.61 8.04
C MET A 29 5.35 6.73 9.28
N VAL A 30 4.74 7.14 10.39
CA VAL A 30 4.58 6.26 11.57
C VAL A 30 3.81 4.99 11.22
N VAL A 31 2.76 5.09 10.42
CA VAL A 31 1.98 3.90 10.02
C VAL A 31 2.81 3.04 9.07
N VAL A 32 3.46 3.63 8.08
CA VAL A 32 3.86 2.90 6.87
C VAL A 32 5.34 2.52 6.81
N SER A 33 6.20 3.25 7.52
CA SER A 33 7.64 2.99 7.53
C SER A 33 8.00 1.75 8.36
N SER A 34 8.89 0.94 7.82
CA SER A 34 9.56 -0.17 8.53
C SER A 34 10.82 0.28 9.28
N GLY A 35 11.42 1.42 8.89
CA GLY A 35 12.69 1.91 9.42
C GLY A 35 12.57 2.79 10.67
N ASP A 36 13.61 3.60 10.90
CA ASP A 36 13.61 4.59 11.99
C ASP A 36 12.53 5.65 11.77
N ILE A 37 11.61 5.73 12.75
CA ILE A 37 10.50 6.67 12.78
C ILE A 37 10.65 7.71 13.90
N THR A 38 11.81 7.78 14.54
CA THR A 38 12.06 8.63 15.71
C THR A 38 11.71 10.08 15.45
N TRP A 39 12.06 10.60 14.27
CA TRP A 39 11.69 11.97 13.89
C TRP A 39 10.16 12.13 13.78
N HIS A 40 9.48 11.24 13.06
CA HIS A 40 8.02 11.31 12.86
C HIS A 40 7.24 11.19 14.18
N MET A 41 7.69 10.35 15.11
CA MET A 41 7.11 10.22 16.45
C MET A 41 7.27 11.47 17.31
N ASN A 42 8.28 12.30 17.02
CA ASN A 42 8.60 13.51 17.76
C ASN A 42 8.23 14.81 17.01
N ALA A 43 7.73 14.71 15.78
CA ALA A 43 7.52 15.87 14.90
C ALA A 43 6.73 17.00 15.57
N HIS A 44 5.62 16.68 16.24
CA HIS A 44 4.83 17.69 16.98
C HIS A 44 5.66 18.43 18.03
N HIS A 45 6.42 17.70 18.85
CA HIS A 45 7.24 18.27 19.92
C HIS A 45 8.35 19.15 19.36
N THR A 46 9.09 18.64 18.37
CA THR A 46 10.20 19.34 17.73
C THR A 46 9.73 20.63 17.06
N LEU A 47 8.63 20.59 16.29
CA LEU A 47 8.08 21.77 15.63
C LEU A 47 7.59 22.81 16.63
N SER A 48 6.96 22.38 17.73
CA SER A 48 6.49 23.27 18.80
C SER A 48 7.61 23.94 19.60
N ALA A 49 8.84 23.44 19.49
CA ALA A 49 10.02 23.98 20.16
C ALA A 49 10.76 25.05 19.34
N VAL A 50 10.46 25.22 18.04
CA VAL A 50 11.17 26.13 17.14
C VAL A 50 10.99 27.60 17.55
N CYS A 51 9.75 28.08 17.61
CA CYS A 51 9.42 29.44 18.03
C CYS A 51 7.95 29.53 18.50
N PHE A 52 7.55 30.69 19.02
CA PHE A 52 6.19 30.92 19.51
C PHE A 52 5.12 30.69 18.43
N SER A 53 5.30 31.24 17.22
CA SER A 53 4.32 31.10 16.14
C SER A 53 4.15 29.63 15.71
N PHE A 54 5.24 28.88 15.59
CA PHE A 54 5.18 27.44 15.30
C PHE A 54 4.41 26.69 16.38
N ARG A 55 4.68 26.98 17.66
CA ARG A 55 4.00 26.36 18.80
C ARG A 55 2.51 26.58 18.78
N GLU A 56 2.06 27.82 18.61
CA GLU A 56 0.63 28.14 18.64
C GLU A 56 -0.11 27.56 17.43
N ILE A 57 0.50 27.63 16.24
CA ILE A 57 -0.08 27.04 15.02
C ILE A 57 -0.13 25.51 15.14
N MET A 58 0.95 24.85 15.57
CA MET A 58 0.99 23.40 15.77
C MET A 58 -0.01 22.92 16.81
N LYS A 59 -0.15 23.65 17.92
CA LYS A 59 -1.15 23.40 18.95
C LYS A 59 -2.56 23.50 18.36
N GLY A 60 -2.85 24.53 17.57
CA GLY A 60 -4.14 24.71 16.89
C GLY A 60 -4.47 23.61 15.89
N ILE A 61 -3.50 23.18 15.08
CA ILE A 61 -3.65 22.06 14.13
C ILE A 61 -3.91 20.75 14.89
N SER A 62 -3.02 20.44 15.83
CA SER A 62 -2.97 19.11 16.45
C SER A 62 -4.09 18.90 17.46
N SER A 63 -4.51 19.95 18.17
CA SER A 63 -5.67 19.86 19.05
C SER A 63 -6.96 19.53 18.29
N LYS A 64 -7.16 20.12 17.10
CA LYS A 64 -8.31 19.80 16.23
C LYS A 64 -8.19 18.41 15.62
N ALA A 65 -7.03 18.08 15.04
CA ALA A 65 -6.82 16.81 14.35
C ALA A 65 -6.96 15.61 15.29
N PHE A 66 -6.40 15.73 16.51
CA PHE A 66 -6.43 14.69 17.53
C PHE A 66 -7.55 14.89 18.56
N GLN A 67 -8.52 15.77 18.27
CA GLN A 67 -9.71 16.04 19.09
C GLN A 67 -9.39 16.21 20.58
N TRP A 68 -8.30 16.92 20.86
CA TRP A 68 -7.82 17.16 22.20
C TRP A 68 -8.61 18.30 22.86
N VAL A 69 -9.31 17.97 23.94
CA VAL A 69 -9.98 18.97 24.79
C VAL A 69 -9.11 19.18 26.02
N ALA A 70 -8.67 20.42 26.23
CA ALA A 70 -8.02 20.81 27.47
C ALA A 70 -9.10 20.97 28.56
N THR A 71 -9.65 19.87 29.07
CA THR A 71 -10.40 19.91 30.33
C THR A 71 -9.45 20.28 31.46
N GLU A 72 -9.92 21.12 32.37
CA GLU A 72 -9.20 21.74 33.49
C GLU A 72 -7.96 20.95 33.93
N ALA A 73 -6.79 21.52 33.61
CA ALA A 73 -5.51 20.90 33.82
C ALA A 73 -5.29 20.63 35.31
N THR A 74 -5.59 19.40 35.73
CA THR A 74 -5.01 18.83 36.95
C THR A 74 -3.63 18.27 36.60
N GLU A 75 -2.72 18.18 37.57
CA GLU A 75 -1.36 17.64 37.36
C GLU A 75 -1.34 16.22 36.76
N ALA A 76 -2.48 15.52 36.77
CA ALA A 76 -2.68 14.18 36.20
C ALA A 76 -3.17 14.16 34.73
N THR A 77 -3.53 15.30 34.12
CA THR A 77 -3.99 15.34 32.73
C THR A 77 -2.80 15.31 31.76
N PRO A 78 -2.73 14.37 30.80
CA PRO A 78 -1.59 14.29 29.88
C PRO A 78 -1.51 15.58 29.05
N ASN A 79 -0.31 16.11 28.82
CA ASN A 79 -0.17 17.25 27.90
C ASN A 79 -0.48 16.81 26.46
N LEU A 80 -0.83 17.77 25.58
CA LEU A 80 -1.18 17.51 24.18
C LEU A 80 -0.14 16.63 23.45
N THR A 81 1.15 16.88 23.68
CA THR A 81 2.24 16.11 23.10
C THR A 81 2.20 14.64 23.51
N HIS A 82 1.94 14.35 24.80
CA HIS A 82 1.82 12.99 25.30
C HIS A 82 0.60 12.29 24.69
N HIS A 83 -0.54 12.97 24.58
CA HIS A 83 -1.73 12.41 23.92
C HIS A 83 -1.45 12.04 22.47
N ILE A 84 -0.88 12.96 21.68
CA ILE A 84 -0.53 12.69 20.28
C ILE A 84 0.44 11.50 20.20
N ARG A 85 1.49 11.49 21.03
CA ARG A 85 2.47 10.41 21.03
C ARG A 85 1.82 9.06 21.31
N ARG A 86 0.88 8.99 22.27
CA ARG A 86 0.13 7.76 22.59
C ARG A 86 -0.69 7.28 21.38
N GLN A 87 -1.38 8.19 20.68
CA GLN A 87 -2.13 7.87 19.46
C GLN A 87 -1.21 7.31 18.36
N LEU A 88 -0.06 7.94 18.15
CA LEU A 88 0.93 7.50 17.17
C LEU A 88 1.57 6.16 17.54
N GLN A 89 1.86 5.91 18.81
CA GLN A 89 2.39 4.63 19.30
C GLN A 89 1.40 3.49 19.03
N TRP A 90 0.11 3.74 19.28
CA TRP A 90 -0.93 2.77 18.99
C TRP A 90 -1.04 2.46 17.49
N LEU A 91 -1.09 3.50 16.64
CA LEU A 91 -1.09 3.33 15.18
C LEU A 91 0.15 2.56 14.70
N ARG A 92 1.33 2.84 15.26
CA ARG A 92 2.56 2.12 14.91
C ARG A 92 2.48 0.65 15.28
N ALA A 93 1.99 0.34 16.48
CA ALA A 93 1.86 -1.03 16.96
C ALA A 93 0.89 -1.82 16.08
N LEU A 94 -0.26 -1.22 15.75
CA LEU A 94 -1.25 -1.79 14.84
C LEU A 94 -0.64 -2.07 13.45
N ALA A 95 0.08 -1.10 12.89
CA ALA A 95 0.71 -1.25 11.58
C ALA A 95 1.91 -2.22 11.60
N ALA A 96 2.63 -2.32 12.71
CA ALA A 96 3.71 -3.29 12.88
C ALA A 96 3.16 -4.72 12.87
N ALA A 97 2.06 -4.96 13.60
CA ALA A 97 1.44 -6.26 13.68
C ALA A 97 1.03 -6.77 12.30
N ILE A 98 0.35 -5.97 11.48
CA ILE A 98 -0.11 -6.45 10.16
C ILE A 98 1.03 -6.75 9.17
N ARG A 99 2.23 -6.20 9.39
CA ARG A 99 3.42 -6.46 8.57
C ARG A 99 4.14 -7.73 9.01
N ASP A 100 3.96 -8.17 10.24
CA ASP A 100 4.57 -9.39 10.73
C ASP A 100 3.88 -10.60 10.09
N PRO A 101 4.59 -11.41 9.29
CA PRO A 101 4.03 -12.62 8.69
C PRO A 101 3.56 -13.65 9.72
N ALA A 102 4.03 -13.58 10.97
CA ALA A 102 3.59 -14.42 12.07
C ALA A 102 2.27 -13.96 12.71
N THR A 103 1.76 -12.77 12.36
CA THR A 103 0.50 -12.27 12.92
C THR A 103 -0.66 -13.15 12.48
N PRO A 104 -1.44 -13.71 13.44
CA PRO A 104 -2.49 -14.65 13.12
C PRO A 104 -3.63 -14.00 12.31
N GLY A 105 -4.33 -14.82 11.52
CA GLY A 105 -5.42 -14.39 10.63
C GLY A 105 -6.67 -13.81 11.33
N ASN A 106 -6.73 -13.88 12.66
CA ASN A 106 -7.81 -13.37 13.50
C ASN A 106 -7.41 -12.09 14.25
N PHE A 107 -6.52 -11.28 13.66
CA PHE A 107 -6.10 -10.01 14.24
C PHE A 107 -7.31 -9.09 14.45
N SER A 108 -7.67 -8.86 15.71
CA SER A 108 -8.76 -7.98 16.06
C SER A 108 -8.29 -6.53 16.03
N PHE A 109 -9.02 -5.69 15.31
CA PHE A 109 -8.89 -4.24 15.38
C PHE A 109 -9.58 -3.67 16.63
N ASP A 110 -9.74 -4.49 17.69
CA ASP A 110 -10.54 -4.17 18.87
C ASP A 110 -10.19 -2.79 19.40
N ALA A 111 -11.28 -2.04 19.51
CA ALA A 111 -11.34 -0.63 19.27
C ALA A 111 -10.34 0.14 20.13
N HIS A 112 -9.53 0.97 19.47
CA HIS A 112 -9.28 2.27 20.09
C HIS A 112 -10.66 2.82 20.45
N ASP A 113 -10.90 3.11 21.73
CA ASP A 113 -12.19 3.54 22.29
C ASP A 113 -13.00 4.36 21.28
N SER A 114 -14.32 4.18 21.20
CA SER A 114 -15.20 4.87 20.22
C SER A 114 -15.03 6.40 20.19
N THR A 115 -14.37 6.94 21.22
CA THR A 115 -13.91 8.31 21.40
C THR A 115 -12.57 8.65 20.70
N ALA A 116 -11.99 7.73 19.92
CA ALA A 116 -10.71 7.93 19.26
C ALA A 116 -10.82 9.06 18.23
N PRO A 117 -9.77 9.88 18.05
CA PRO A 117 -9.81 10.95 17.07
C PRO A 117 -10.07 10.42 15.66
N GLN A 118 -10.85 11.15 14.86
CA GLN A 118 -11.21 10.71 13.50
C GLN A 118 -10.01 10.45 12.60
N ILE A 119 -8.91 11.20 12.77
CA ILE A 119 -7.66 10.93 12.04
C ILE A 119 -7.11 9.54 12.37
N VAL A 120 -7.18 9.15 13.64
CA VAL A 120 -6.71 7.85 14.13
C VAL A 120 -7.61 6.75 13.59
N GLN A 121 -8.93 6.90 13.70
CA GLN A 121 -9.91 5.97 13.11
C GLN A 121 -9.69 5.78 11.60
N GLY A 122 -9.39 6.87 10.89
CA GLY A 122 -9.12 6.82 9.46
C GLY A 122 -7.87 6.02 9.12
N TYR A 123 -6.78 6.22 9.86
CA TYR A 123 -5.57 5.40 9.70
C TYR A 123 -5.79 3.94 10.14
N SER A 124 -6.61 3.66 11.15
CA SER A 124 -6.95 2.28 11.52
C SER A 124 -7.66 1.54 10.40
N LEU A 125 -8.65 2.20 9.77
CA LEU A 125 -9.38 1.63 8.64
C LEU A 125 -8.49 1.47 7.42
N TYR A 126 -7.59 2.42 7.17
CA TYR A 126 -6.54 2.27 6.15
C TYR A 126 -5.67 1.04 6.40
N ILE A 127 -5.15 0.86 7.62
CA ILE A 127 -4.37 -0.31 8.02
C ILE A 127 -5.17 -1.61 7.82
N ALA A 128 -6.46 -1.60 8.16
CA ALA A 128 -7.34 -2.75 7.95
C ALA A 128 -7.54 -3.09 6.47
N ILE A 129 -7.72 -2.09 5.61
CA ILE A 129 -7.80 -2.28 4.15
C ILE A 129 -6.52 -2.94 3.63
N VAL A 130 -5.35 -2.44 4.04
CA VAL A 130 -4.06 -2.97 3.61
C VAL A 130 -3.87 -4.41 4.10
N TYR A 131 -4.26 -4.70 5.33
CA TYR A 131 -4.24 -6.05 5.89
C TYR A 131 -5.15 -7.00 5.10
N LEU A 132 -6.40 -6.60 4.82
CA LEU A 132 -7.36 -7.40 4.07
C LEU A 132 -6.84 -7.72 2.66
N ARG A 133 -6.29 -6.73 1.96
CA ARG A 133 -5.64 -6.96 0.65
C ARG A 133 -4.50 -7.95 0.77
N THR A 134 -3.73 -7.87 1.86
CA THR A 134 -2.59 -8.74 2.09
C THR A 134 -2.98 -10.19 2.33
N GLN A 135 -4.03 -10.43 3.12
CA GLN A 135 -4.57 -11.76 3.32
C GLN A 135 -5.23 -12.31 2.05
N ALA A 136 -5.98 -11.47 1.35
CA ALA A 136 -6.63 -11.83 0.10
C ALA A 136 -5.62 -12.26 -0.98
N ALA A 137 -4.46 -11.60 -1.08
CA ALA A 137 -3.42 -11.96 -2.04
C ALA A 137 -2.82 -13.36 -1.80
N ARG A 138 -2.93 -13.89 -0.57
CA ARG A 138 -2.48 -15.23 -0.18
C ARG A 138 -3.60 -16.28 -0.24
N SER A 139 -4.78 -15.88 -0.72
CA SER A 139 -5.98 -16.72 -0.77
C SER A 139 -6.25 -17.20 -2.20
N THR A 140 -7.50 -17.58 -2.52
CA THR A 140 -7.91 -17.94 -3.89
C THR A 140 -8.28 -16.71 -4.72
N PRO A 141 -8.29 -16.81 -6.07
CA PRO A 141 -8.76 -15.75 -6.95
C PRO A 141 -10.15 -15.20 -6.61
N GLU A 142 -11.11 -16.05 -6.20
CA GLU A 142 -12.48 -15.64 -5.85
C GLU A 142 -12.51 -14.82 -4.57
N ILE A 143 -11.76 -15.25 -3.55
CA ILE A 143 -11.62 -14.52 -2.28
C ILE A 143 -10.96 -13.16 -2.55
N TYR A 144 -9.95 -13.13 -3.42
CA TYR A 144 -9.29 -11.89 -3.81
C TYR A 144 -10.25 -10.89 -4.47
N GLN A 145 -11.04 -11.35 -5.43
CA GLN A 145 -12.04 -10.52 -6.12
C GLN A 145 -13.11 -9.98 -5.17
N SER A 146 -13.68 -10.84 -4.32
CA SER A 146 -14.70 -10.45 -3.34
C SER A 146 -14.16 -9.44 -2.32
N THR A 147 -12.95 -9.68 -1.80
CA THR A 147 -12.30 -8.79 -0.82
C THR A 147 -11.98 -7.44 -1.44
N SER A 148 -11.50 -7.41 -2.69
CA SER A 148 -11.21 -6.17 -3.42
C SER A 148 -12.47 -5.32 -3.64
N GLY A 149 -13.63 -5.95 -3.91
CA GLY A 149 -14.91 -5.25 -3.96
C GLY A 149 -15.30 -4.63 -2.61
N THR A 150 -15.05 -5.34 -1.51
CA THR A 150 -15.27 -4.83 -0.15
C THR A 150 -14.37 -3.64 0.16
N ILE A 151 -13.07 -3.73 -0.19
CA ILE A 151 -12.11 -2.64 -0.05
C ILE A 151 -12.60 -1.39 -0.79
N PHE A 152 -13.01 -1.54 -2.06
CA PHE A 152 -13.51 -0.43 -2.86
C PHE A 152 -14.72 0.27 -2.21
N GLY A 153 -15.69 -0.51 -1.70
CA GLY A 153 -16.84 0.00 -0.96
C GLY A 153 -16.45 0.76 0.33
N ALA A 154 -15.47 0.23 1.07
CA ALA A 154 -14.93 0.87 2.27
C ALA A 154 -14.24 2.20 1.94
N VAL A 155 -13.41 2.25 0.89
CA VAL A 155 -12.72 3.47 0.45
C VAL A 155 -13.68 4.59 0.04
N ILE A 156 -14.76 4.24 -0.68
CA ILE A 156 -15.81 5.21 -1.02
C ILE A 156 -16.45 5.79 0.24
N THR A 157 -16.75 4.93 1.21
CA THR A 157 -17.38 5.34 2.48
C THR A 157 -16.46 6.25 3.30
N LEU A 158 -15.19 5.87 3.45
CA LEU A 158 -14.15 6.69 4.08
C LEU A 158 -14.04 8.07 3.44
N SER A 159 -13.98 8.09 2.10
CA SER A 159 -13.81 9.33 1.33
C SER A 159 -14.98 10.28 1.46
N LYS A 160 -16.21 9.76 1.54
CA LYS A 160 -17.43 10.59 1.65
C LYS A 160 -17.67 11.07 3.08
N VAL A 161 -17.45 10.22 4.06
CA VAL A 161 -17.93 10.46 5.43
C VAL A 161 -16.81 10.86 6.39
N LEU A 162 -15.69 10.15 6.40
CA LEU A 162 -14.69 10.31 7.45
C LEU A 162 -13.72 11.46 7.16
N TYR A 163 -13.18 11.52 5.93
CA TYR A 163 -12.16 12.52 5.59
C TYR A 163 -12.68 13.95 5.55
N SER A 164 -13.98 14.14 5.33
CA SER A 164 -14.63 15.46 5.41
C SER A 164 -14.78 15.97 6.86
N ARG A 165 -14.67 15.08 7.86
CA ARG A 165 -14.82 15.41 9.27
C ARG A 165 -13.48 15.68 9.97
N ILE A 166 -12.36 15.21 9.41
CA ILE A 166 -11.02 15.49 9.94
C ILE A 166 -10.70 16.97 9.73
N VAL A 167 -10.40 17.67 10.83
CA VAL A 167 -10.08 19.10 10.83
C VAL A 167 -8.68 19.31 11.44
N PRO A 168 -7.79 20.09 10.81
CA PRO A 168 -7.99 20.74 9.51
C PRO A 168 -7.88 19.76 8.33
N GLN A 169 -8.52 20.09 7.21
CA GLN A 169 -8.61 19.19 6.04
C GLN A 169 -7.24 18.85 5.45
N GLU A 170 -6.29 19.77 5.54
CA GLU A 170 -4.91 19.60 5.12
C GLU A 170 -4.26 18.37 5.74
N VAL A 171 -4.66 18.01 6.98
CA VAL A 171 -4.11 16.84 7.67
C VAL A 171 -4.66 15.52 7.11
N ALA A 172 -5.83 15.54 6.45
CA ALA A 172 -6.46 14.37 5.86
C ALA A 172 -6.00 14.08 4.42
N ILE A 173 -5.34 15.03 3.74
CA ILE A 173 -5.00 14.92 2.32
C ILE A 173 -4.17 13.67 2.03
N ILE A 174 -3.14 13.43 2.85
CA ILE A 174 -2.22 12.30 2.64
C ILE A 174 -2.94 10.98 2.85
N LEU A 175 -3.69 10.82 3.95
CA LEU A 175 -4.49 9.62 4.20
C LEU A 175 -5.50 9.36 3.08
N LYS A 176 -6.17 10.41 2.60
CA LYS A 176 -7.14 10.32 1.49
C LYS A 176 -6.48 9.83 0.21
N ASN A 177 -5.30 10.34 -0.13
CA ASN A 177 -4.58 9.91 -1.33
C ASN A 177 -4.11 8.47 -1.19
N ALA A 178 -3.47 8.10 -0.07
CA ALA A 178 -3.02 6.74 0.18
C ALA A 178 -4.16 5.71 0.12
N THR A 179 -5.35 6.07 0.63
CA THR A 179 -6.53 5.19 0.56
C THR A 179 -7.05 5.03 -0.87
N LYS A 180 -6.95 6.07 -1.70
CA LYS A 180 -7.30 5.97 -3.13
C LYS A 180 -6.30 5.10 -3.87
N ASP A 181 -5.02 5.29 -3.62
CA ASP A 181 -3.96 4.48 -4.23
C ASP A 181 -4.16 3.00 -3.88
N GLU A 182 -4.52 2.67 -2.62
CA GLU A 182 -4.87 1.29 -2.24
C GLU A 182 -6.12 0.73 -2.97
N ALA A 183 -7.12 1.56 -3.25
CA ALA A 183 -8.26 1.14 -4.07
C ALA A 183 -7.88 0.90 -5.54
N GLU A 184 -7.02 1.76 -6.10
CA GLU A 184 -6.50 1.61 -7.47
C GLU A 184 -5.63 0.35 -7.59
N LEU A 185 -4.74 0.10 -6.63
CA LEU A 185 -3.95 -1.13 -6.54
C LEU A 185 -4.84 -2.38 -6.42
N SER A 186 -5.89 -2.33 -5.59
CA SER A 186 -6.85 -3.42 -5.47
C SER A 186 -7.56 -3.69 -6.80
N HIS A 187 -7.95 -2.64 -7.53
CA HIS A 187 -8.59 -2.74 -8.84
C HIS A 187 -7.67 -3.36 -9.89
N ILE A 188 -6.42 -2.89 -9.98
CA ILE A 188 -5.41 -3.44 -10.88
C ILE A 188 -5.19 -4.92 -10.59
N GLY A 189 -5.04 -5.30 -9.31
CA GLY A 189 -4.89 -6.71 -8.95
C GLY A 189 -6.08 -7.58 -9.37
N VAL A 190 -7.32 -7.06 -9.28
CA VAL A 190 -8.51 -7.78 -9.76
C VAL A 190 -8.46 -7.97 -11.27
N LEU A 191 -8.04 -6.94 -12.02
CA LEU A 191 -7.87 -7.05 -13.47
C LEU A 191 -6.86 -8.16 -13.79
N VAL A 192 -5.69 -8.15 -13.16
CA VAL A 192 -4.64 -9.12 -13.44
C VAL A 192 -5.09 -10.54 -13.12
N VAL A 193 -5.59 -10.80 -11.91
CA VAL A 193 -6.07 -12.13 -11.49
C VAL A 193 -7.15 -12.64 -12.44
N LYS A 194 -8.13 -11.79 -12.81
CA LYS A 194 -9.20 -12.15 -13.73
C LYS A 194 -8.68 -12.48 -15.13
N HIS A 195 -7.79 -11.66 -15.69
CA HIS A 195 -7.32 -11.84 -17.06
C HIS A 195 -6.30 -12.97 -17.16
N CYS A 196 -5.53 -13.28 -16.12
CA CYS A 196 -4.73 -14.50 -16.04
C CYS A 196 -5.62 -15.75 -16.08
N ALA A 197 -6.73 -15.79 -15.32
CA ALA A 197 -7.67 -16.92 -15.35
C ALA A 197 -8.30 -17.11 -16.75
N LEU A 198 -8.69 -16.02 -17.42
CA LEU A 198 -9.21 -16.07 -18.79
C LEU A 198 -8.15 -16.52 -19.80
N LEU A 199 -6.93 -15.98 -19.68
CA LEU A 199 -5.79 -16.36 -20.50
C LEU A 199 -5.52 -17.86 -20.39
N SER A 200 -5.51 -18.41 -19.18
CA SER A 200 -5.37 -19.84 -18.91
C SER A 200 -6.41 -20.66 -19.70
N GLY A 201 -7.68 -20.26 -19.65
CA GLY A 201 -8.75 -20.95 -20.38
C GLY A 201 -8.63 -20.87 -21.91
N PHE A 202 -8.23 -19.74 -22.46
CA PHE A 202 -8.01 -19.61 -23.92
C PHE A 202 -6.76 -20.36 -24.39
N ALA A 203 -5.71 -20.36 -23.58
CA ALA A 203 -4.48 -21.09 -23.84
C ALA A 203 -4.72 -22.61 -23.85
N ASP A 204 -5.49 -23.12 -22.89
CA ASP A 204 -5.86 -24.55 -22.85
C ASP A 204 -6.77 -24.93 -24.03
N ALA A 205 -7.71 -24.07 -24.41
CA ALA A 205 -8.56 -24.28 -25.58
C ALA A 205 -7.74 -24.33 -26.89
N LEU A 206 -6.73 -23.48 -27.03
CA LEU A 206 -5.79 -23.51 -28.17
C LEU A 206 -4.98 -24.81 -28.22
N ALA A 207 -4.49 -25.27 -27.08
CA ALA A 207 -3.69 -26.49 -27.01
C ALA A 207 -4.51 -27.76 -27.25
N ALA A 208 -5.80 -27.75 -26.88
CA ALA A 208 -6.70 -28.89 -27.07
C ALA A 208 -7.23 -29.04 -28.51
N GLU A 209 -7.12 -28.02 -29.36
CA GLU A 209 -7.62 -28.06 -30.73
C GLU A 209 -6.62 -28.74 -31.68
N PRO A 210 -6.96 -29.93 -32.23
CA PRO A 210 -6.10 -30.60 -33.20
C PRO A 210 -5.95 -29.77 -34.49
N GLU A 211 -4.99 -30.15 -35.34
CA GLU A 211 -4.84 -29.64 -36.70
C GLU A 211 -6.23 -29.44 -37.36
N PRO A 212 -6.55 -28.22 -37.81
CA PRO A 212 -7.92 -27.88 -38.10
C PRO A 212 -8.39 -28.51 -39.42
N ASN A 213 -9.09 -29.64 -39.27
CA ASN A 213 -9.62 -30.45 -40.36
C ASN A 213 -10.87 -29.86 -41.04
N ASN A 214 -11.44 -28.79 -40.49
CA ASN A 214 -12.56 -28.05 -41.08
C ASN A 214 -12.50 -26.55 -40.76
N GLU A 215 -13.26 -25.75 -41.50
CA GLU A 215 -13.30 -24.28 -41.39
C GLU A 215 -13.74 -23.80 -40.00
N VAL A 216 -14.68 -24.49 -39.37
CA VAL A 216 -15.16 -24.15 -38.02
C VAL A 216 -14.05 -24.28 -36.97
N ALA A 217 -13.22 -25.32 -37.06
CA ALA A 217 -12.07 -25.52 -36.20
C ALA A 217 -10.99 -24.45 -36.44
N ARG A 218 -10.77 -24.04 -37.71
CA ARG A 218 -9.84 -22.93 -38.03
C ARG A 218 -10.28 -21.62 -37.38
N LEU A 219 -11.55 -21.24 -37.58
CA LEU A 219 -12.10 -20.01 -37.02
C LEU A 219 -12.06 -20.01 -35.49
N ARG A 220 -12.35 -21.15 -34.84
CA ARG A 220 -12.28 -21.24 -33.38
C ARG A 220 -10.85 -21.06 -32.86
N ARG A 221 -9.88 -21.67 -33.53
CA ARG A 221 -8.45 -21.50 -33.21
C ARG A 221 -8.02 -20.05 -33.37
N ASP A 222 -8.39 -19.40 -34.47
CA ASP A 222 -8.08 -17.99 -34.71
C ASP A 222 -8.70 -17.08 -33.65
N ILE A 223 -9.96 -17.32 -33.26
CA ILE A 223 -10.64 -16.58 -32.20
C ILE A 223 -9.91 -16.75 -30.86
N ASN A 224 -9.55 -17.98 -30.48
CA ASN A 224 -8.86 -18.22 -29.22
C ASN A 224 -7.46 -17.60 -29.22
N ARG A 225 -6.77 -17.59 -30.38
CA ARG A 225 -5.48 -16.92 -30.54
C ARG A 225 -5.61 -15.41 -30.32
N ILE A 226 -6.56 -14.76 -30.99
CA ILE A 226 -6.82 -13.32 -30.83
C ILE A 226 -7.15 -12.99 -29.38
N LYS A 227 -7.98 -13.81 -28.72
CA LYS A 227 -8.33 -13.62 -27.31
C LYS A 227 -7.13 -13.75 -26.39
N THR A 228 -6.28 -14.75 -26.60
CA THR A 228 -5.02 -14.93 -25.86
C THR A 228 -4.12 -13.70 -25.97
N GLU A 229 -3.88 -13.23 -27.21
CA GLU A 229 -3.07 -12.02 -27.46
C GLU A 229 -3.70 -10.78 -26.79
N GLN A 230 -5.04 -10.66 -26.83
CA GLN A 230 -5.76 -9.57 -26.17
C GLN A 230 -5.64 -9.62 -24.64
N MET A 231 -5.69 -10.80 -24.02
CA MET A 231 -5.51 -10.92 -22.57
C MET A 231 -4.09 -10.53 -22.14
N ILE A 232 -3.07 -10.90 -22.93
CA ILE A 232 -1.68 -10.49 -22.68
C ILE A 232 -1.56 -8.96 -22.73
N ASN A 233 -2.15 -8.30 -23.74
CA ASN A 233 -2.16 -6.84 -23.84
C ASN A 233 -2.77 -6.17 -22.59
N ILE A 234 -3.86 -6.72 -22.05
CA ILE A 234 -4.51 -6.17 -20.85
C ILE A 234 -3.63 -6.34 -19.62
N ILE A 235 -2.98 -7.51 -19.48
CA ILE A 235 -2.08 -7.78 -18.36
C ILE A 235 -0.87 -6.83 -18.38
N GLU A 236 -0.28 -6.59 -19.55
CA GLU A 236 0.82 -5.61 -19.69
C GLU A 236 0.38 -4.18 -19.37
N SER A 237 -0.80 -3.77 -19.84
CA SER A 237 -1.33 -2.44 -19.51
C SER A 237 -1.53 -2.29 -18.00
N ALA A 238 -2.04 -3.34 -17.34
CA ALA A 238 -2.21 -3.36 -15.89
C ALA A 238 -0.87 -3.34 -15.14
N ASP A 239 0.17 -4.02 -15.66
CA ASP A 239 1.54 -3.94 -15.13
C ASP A 239 2.11 -2.52 -15.23
N ALA A 240 1.96 -1.87 -16.38
CA ALA A 240 2.43 -0.51 -16.57
C ALA A 240 1.73 0.47 -15.61
N GLU A 241 0.41 0.35 -15.44
CA GLU A 241 -0.35 1.14 -14.46
C GLU A 241 0.11 0.86 -13.02
N PHE A 242 0.34 -0.41 -12.68
CA PHE A 242 0.89 -0.81 -11.38
C PHE A 242 2.25 -0.15 -11.13
N LEU A 243 3.16 -0.20 -12.10
CA LEU A 243 4.49 0.40 -12.00
C LEU A 243 4.44 1.92 -11.88
N ILE A 244 3.52 2.59 -12.58
CA ILE A 244 3.32 4.05 -12.46
C ILE A 244 2.90 4.40 -11.04
N LEU A 245 1.94 3.66 -10.47
CA LEU A 245 1.53 3.85 -9.09
C LEU A 245 2.72 3.58 -8.18
N PHE A 246 3.33 2.40 -8.26
CA PHE A 246 4.42 1.94 -7.41
C PHE A 246 5.64 2.89 -7.40
N ASN A 247 5.94 3.53 -8.53
CA ASN A 247 7.09 4.43 -8.69
C ASN A 247 6.80 5.92 -8.46
N ARG A 248 5.59 6.31 -8.04
CA ARG A 248 5.35 7.72 -7.65
C ARG A 248 6.31 8.11 -6.51
N ASN A 249 7.14 9.13 -6.73
CA ASN A 249 8.26 9.60 -5.89
C ASN A 249 7.91 10.12 -4.48
N ASP A 250 6.67 9.96 -4.00
CA ASP A 250 6.35 10.13 -2.58
C ASP A 250 6.41 8.74 -1.97
N PRO A 251 7.07 8.51 -0.82
CA PRO A 251 7.28 7.16 -0.30
C PRO A 251 5.94 6.46 -0.28
N LEU A 252 5.73 5.55 -1.24
CA LEU A 252 4.41 5.00 -1.44
C LEU A 252 4.12 4.22 -0.16
N PRO A 253 3.17 4.66 0.64
CA PRO A 253 3.12 4.32 2.03
C PRO A 253 2.13 3.18 2.18
N CYS A 254 2.29 2.15 1.38
CA CYS A 254 1.49 0.94 1.48
C CYS A 254 2.17 0.10 2.57
N CYS A 255 1.45 -0.31 3.62
CA CYS A 255 1.96 -1.41 4.46
C CYS A 255 2.09 -2.72 3.65
N SER A 256 1.53 -2.78 2.44
CA SER A 256 1.56 -3.96 1.59
C SER A 256 2.67 -3.85 0.55
N THR A 257 3.65 -4.72 0.74
CA THR A 257 4.78 -5.00 -0.16
C THR A 257 4.41 -6.02 -1.24
N ILE A 258 3.10 -6.24 -1.48
CA ILE A 258 2.67 -7.31 -2.39
C ILE A 258 2.92 -6.87 -3.82
N TRP A 259 3.80 -7.61 -4.47
CA TRP A 259 4.06 -7.45 -5.88
C TRP A 259 2.93 -8.10 -6.69
N ILE A 260 2.68 -7.58 -7.89
CA ILE A 260 1.63 -8.08 -8.79
C ILE A 260 1.78 -9.59 -9.09
N SER A 261 3.01 -10.10 -9.12
CA SER A 261 3.30 -11.52 -9.34
C SER A 261 2.96 -12.43 -8.17
N GLN A 262 2.82 -11.86 -6.97
CA GLN A 262 2.47 -12.59 -5.74
C GLN A 262 0.95 -12.74 -5.56
N LEU A 263 0.16 -12.21 -6.51
CA LEU A 263 -1.29 -12.39 -6.50
C LEU A 263 -1.68 -13.84 -6.84
N PRO A 264 -2.87 -14.30 -6.41
CA PRO A 264 -3.29 -15.68 -6.56
C PRO A 264 -3.23 -16.15 -8.02
N ASP A 265 -2.53 -17.25 -8.24
CA ASP A 265 -2.37 -17.94 -9.52
C ASP A 265 -1.77 -17.11 -10.67
N VAL A 266 -1.29 -15.89 -10.43
CA VAL A 266 -0.84 -14.99 -11.51
C VAL A 266 0.47 -15.48 -12.15
N TYR A 267 1.55 -15.58 -11.35
CA TYR A 267 2.86 -15.96 -11.88
C TYR A 267 2.86 -17.39 -12.43
N SER A 268 2.31 -18.35 -11.68
CA SER A 268 2.24 -19.76 -12.08
C SER A 268 1.47 -19.96 -13.39
N THR A 269 0.39 -19.20 -13.60
CA THR A 269 -0.37 -19.22 -14.86
C THR A 269 0.48 -18.72 -16.03
N LEU A 270 1.13 -17.57 -15.88
CA LEU A 270 1.95 -17.00 -16.96
C LEU A 270 3.15 -17.88 -17.30
N GLU A 271 3.84 -18.42 -16.30
CA GLU A 271 4.96 -19.33 -16.48
C GLU A 271 4.53 -20.59 -17.26
N ARG A 272 3.42 -21.22 -16.86
CA ARG A 272 2.86 -22.39 -17.54
C ARG A 272 2.52 -22.11 -19.00
N ILE A 273 1.85 -20.99 -19.26
CA ILE A 273 1.44 -20.62 -20.63
C ILE A 273 2.67 -20.28 -21.48
N CYS A 274 3.64 -19.58 -20.91
CA CYS A 274 4.90 -19.27 -21.58
C CYS A 274 5.66 -20.55 -21.97
N GLU A 275 5.75 -21.53 -21.07
CA GLU A 275 6.35 -22.83 -21.36
C GLU A 275 5.58 -23.57 -22.47
N MET A 276 4.25 -23.57 -22.39
CA MET A 276 3.40 -24.20 -23.39
C MET A 276 3.61 -23.63 -24.79
N PHE A 277 3.58 -22.30 -24.94
CA PHE A 277 3.79 -21.64 -26.22
C PHE A 277 5.22 -21.69 -26.74
N SER A 278 6.21 -21.87 -25.84
CA SER A 278 7.60 -22.12 -26.25
C SER A 278 7.77 -23.51 -26.89
N LYS A 279 6.99 -24.50 -26.45
CA LYS A 279 7.02 -25.87 -27.01
C LYS A 279 6.14 -26.00 -28.25
N GLN A 280 5.05 -25.25 -28.31
CA GLN A 280 4.07 -25.27 -29.39
C GLN A 280 3.74 -23.83 -29.78
N PRO A 281 4.27 -23.31 -30.90
CA PRO A 281 4.01 -21.94 -31.32
C PRO A 281 2.55 -21.78 -31.78
N LEU A 282 1.67 -21.46 -30.82
CA LEU A 282 0.24 -21.25 -31.02
C LEU A 282 -0.14 -19.76 -31.14
N ILE A 283 0.80 -18.86 -30.83
CA ILE A 283 0.68 -17.40 -30.90
C ILE A 283 1.81 -16.83 -31.77
N SER A 284 1.79 -15.52 -32.05
CA SER A 284 2.90 -14.87 -32.76
C SER A 284 4.19 -14.84 -31.92
N ASP A 285 5.35 -14.86 -32.59
CA ASP A 285 6.67 -14.74 -31.93
C ASP A 285 6.81 -13.43 -31.14
N GLU A 286 6.22 -12.35 -31.64
CA GLU A 286 6.15 -11.06 -30.94
C GLU A 286 5.37 -11.19 -29.63
N CYS A 287 4.21 -11.86 -29.66
CA CYS A 287 3.41 -12.09 -28.46
C CYS A 287 4.11 -13.03 -27.47
N LEU A 288 4.84 -14.03 -27.96
CA LEU A 288 5.63 -14.92 -27.11
C LEU A 288 6.77 -14.17 -26.42
N THR A 289 7.47 -13.31 -27.14
CA THR A 289 8.58 -12.49 -26.59
C THR A 289 8.08 -11.54 -25.49
N ARG A 290 6.91 -10.95 -25.70
CA ARG A 290 6.20 -10.11 -24.73
C ARG A 290 5.81 -10.87 -23.47
N LEU A 291 5.22 -12.05 -23.62
CA LEU A 291 4.90 -12.94 -22.50
C LEU A 291 6.16 -13.37 -21.73
N GLN A 292 7.24 -13.71 -22.43
CA GLN A 292 8.53 -14.04 -21.82
C GLN A 292 9.10 -12.86 -21.03
N SER A 293 8.98 -11.64 -21.55
CA SER A 293 9.38 -10.42 -20.84
C SER A 293 8.59 -10.24 -19.55
N LEU A 294 7.27 -10.41 -19.59
CA LEU A 294 6.43 -10.36 -18.38
C LEU A 294 6.86 -11.39 -17.34
N VAL A 295 7.04 -12.65 -17.74
CA VAL A 295 7.49 -13.73 -16.84
C VAL A 295 8.86 -13.41 -16.25
N ALA A 296 9.81 -12.90 -17.05
CA ALA A 296 11.13 -12.52 -16.57
C ALA A 296 11.07 -11.35 -15.57
N CYS A 297 10.24 -10.34 -15.82
CA CYS A 297 10.04 -9.20 -14.91
C CYS A 297 9.39 -9.62 -13.59
N TRP A 298 8.55 -10.65 -13.62
CA TRP A 298 7.74 -11.09 -12.48
C TRP A 298 8.31 -12.29 -11.73
N ALA A 299 9.42 -12.85 -12.23
CA ALA A 299 10.14 -13.92 -11.59
C ALA A 299 10.46 -13.52 -10.14
N PRO A 300 10.16 -14.38 -9.15
CA PRO A 300 10.51 -14.09 -7.77
C PRO A 300 12.03 -13.88 -7.70
N SER A 301 12.45 -12.71 -7.21
CA SER A 301 13.88 -12.47 -6.97
C SER A 301 14.39 -13.56 -6.03
N PRO A 302 15.55 -14.19 -6.32
CA PRO A 302 16.12 -15.17 -5.42
C PRO A 302 16.29 -14.49 -4.06
N THR A 303 15.56 -14.98 -3.06
CA THR A 303 15.72 -14.51 -1.68
C THR A 303 17.20 -14.58 -1.33
N PRO A 304 17.84 -13.49 -0.89
CA PRO A 304 19.19 -13.58 -0.38
C PRO A 304 19.17 -14.61 0.76
N VAL A 305 19.96 -15.67 0.61
CA VAL A 305 20.20 -16.64 1.67
C VAL A 305 20.72 -15.81 2.85
N PRO A 306 20.09 -15.85 4.03
CA PRO A 306 20.63 -15.16 5.18
C PRO A 306 22.01 -15.75 5.43
N ASP A 307 23.05 -14.91 5.40
CA ASP A 307 24.42 -15.29 5.74
C ASP A 307 24.36 -16.12 7.01
N SER A 308 24.80 -17.37 6.90
CA SER A 308 24.94 -18.27 8.02
C SER A 308 25.72 -17.53 9.10
N VAL A 309 25.05 -17.28 10.23
CA VAL A 309 25.68 -16.70 11.41
C VAL A 309 26.88 -17.57 11.74
N ASP A 310 28.05 -17.05 11.45
CA ASP A 310 29.32 -17.62 11.78
C ASP A 310 29.37 -17.68 13.31
N THR A 311 29.05 -18.84 13.88
CA THR A 311 29.22 -19.09 15.31
C THR A 311 30.71 -19.15 15.58
N GLY A 312 31.32 -17.97 15.70
CA GLY A 312 32.68 -17.80 16.14
C GLY A 312 32.82 -18.40 17.54
N SER A 313 33.48 -19.55 17.59
CA SER A 313 33.99 -20.20 18.79
C SER A 313 34.75 -19.18 19.63
N GLN A 314 34.14 -18.72 20.73
CA GLN A 314 34.88 -18.04 21.79
C GLN A 314 35.65 -19.09 22.57
N THR A 315 36.93 -19.23 22.24
CA THR A 315 37.92 -19.89 23.07
C THR A 315 38.15 -19.02 24.31
N VAL A 316 37.71 -19.50 25.46
CA VAL A 316 38.07 -18.96 26.77
C VAL A 316 39.56 -19.23 26.98
N ILE A 317 40.38 -18.18 26.99
CA ILE A 317 41.74 -18.24 27.54
C ILE A 317 41.69 -17.57 28.91
N ALA A 318 41.87 -18.39 29.95
CA ALA A 318 42.10 -17.94 31.31
C ALA A 318 43.51 -17.33 31.43
N GLY A 319 43.58 -16.16 32.04
CA GLY A 319 44.78 -15.45 32.47
C GLY A 319 44.37 -14.35 33.44
#